data_AF-F0R4M6-F1
#
_entry.id   AF-F0R4M6-F1
#
_cell.length_a   1.000
_cell.length_b   1.000
_cell.length_c   1.000
_cell.angle_alpha   90.00
_cell.angle_beta   90.00
_cell.angle_gamma   90.00
#
_symmetry.space_group_name_H-M   'P 1'
#
loop_
_entity.id
_entity.type
_entity.pdbx_description
1 polymer ?
#
loop_
_entity_poly.entity_id
_entity_poly.type
_entity_poly.pdbx_seq_one_letter_code
_entity_poly.pdbx_strand_id
1 'polypeptide(L)'
;MKTMHLYLVMGALICTTSLFAQVPERKRERLTDEQRIERQAMRMNKELLLDDETSAKFLPLYKEYLQALAECRPAAPDSASRPRKSELTDEELDQRMQACFECQKKRVETKETYYAKFKKILTMRQVEKIFAPRPKHPRRTPGKKAPAGAPLPPHLLVR
;
A
#
# COMPACT_ATOMS: atom_id res chain seq x y z
N MET A 1 1.19 -43.49 -58.19
CA MET A 1 0.77 -42.16 -57.69
C MET A 1 -0.52 -42.24 -56.85
N LYS A 2 -0.57 -42.99 -55.74
CA LYS A 2 -1.78 -43.02 -54.86
C LYS A 2 -1.49 -43.12 -53.35
N THR A 3 -0.28 -43.49 -52.94
CA THR A 3 0.14 -43.47 -51.51
C THR A 3 0.97 -42.24 -51.14
N MET A 4 1.47 -41.48 -52.14
CA MET A 4 2.30 -40.28 -51.94
C MET A 4 1.50 -38.97 -51.74
N HIS A 5 0.17 -39.05 -51.69
CA HIS A 5 -0.69 -37.93 -51.30
C HIS A 5 -1.30 -38.14 -49.90
N LEU A 6 -1.30 -39.37 -49.40
CA LEU A 6 -1.84 -39.71 -48.07
C LEU A 6 -0.95 -39.17 -46.94
N TYR A 7 0.37 -39.09 -47.15
CA TYR A 7 1.30 -38.49 -46.20
C TYR A 7 1.38 -36.96 -46.27
N LEU A 8 0.95 -36.35 -47.37
CA LEU A 8 0.94 -34.89 -47.52
C LEU A 8 -0.19 -34.22 -46.72
N VAL A 9 -1.26 -34.97 -46.40
CA VAL A 9 -2.40 -34.47 -45.61
C VAL A 9 -2.20 -34.67 -44.10
N MET A 10 -1.30 -35.57 -43.68
CA MET A 10 -1.00 -35.83 -42.26
C MET A 10 -0.02 -34.84 -41.61
N GLY A 11 0.57 -33.91 -42.39
CA GLY A 11 1.52 -32.91 -41.89
C GLY A 11 0.89 -31.59 -41.42
N ALA A 12 -0.44 -31.40 -41.56
CA ALA A 12 -1.09 -30.11 -41.37
C ALA A 12 -1.82 -29.93 -40.02
N LEU A 13 -1.61 -30.80 -39.03
CA LEU A 13 -2.40 -30.80 -37.79
C LEU A 13 -1.58 -30.84 -36.50
N ILE A 14 -0.47 -30.11 -36.44
CA ILE A 14 0.22 -29.85 -35.16
C ILE A 14 0.56 -28.36 -35.09
N CYS A 15 -0.44 -27.54 -34.80
CA CYS A 15 -0.27 -26.17 -34.31
C CYS A 15 -1.56 -25.70 -33.60
N THR A 16 -2.13 -26.54 -32.74
CA THR A 16 -3.19 -26.12 -31.82
C THR A 16 -2.59 -25.76 -30.46
N THR A 17 -2.85 -24.51 -30.10
CA THR A 17 -2.95 -23.95 -28.74
C THR A 17 -1.68 -23.76 -27.91
N SER A 18 -1.00 -22.64 -28.15
CA SER A 18 -0.38 -21.85 -27.08
C SER A 18 -1.09 -20.50 -26.96
N LEU A 19 -2.37 -20.52 -26.55
CA LEU A 19 -3.14 -19.31 -26.22
C LEU A 19 -3.23 -19.14 -24.69
N PHE A 20 -2.10 -19.27 -23.98
CA PHE A 20 -2.04 -18.98 -22.54
C PHE A 20 -0.70 -18.32 -22.20
N ALA A 21 -0.66 -16.97 -22.22
CA ALA A 21 0.27 -16.16 -21.41
C ALA A 21 0.16 -14.64 -21.62
N GLN A 22 -0.63 -14.12 -22.56
CA GLN A 22 -0.83 -12.67 -22.65
C GLN A 22 -1.91 -12.23 -21.66
N VAL A 23 -1.54 -12.09 -20.39
CA VAL A 23 -2.30 -11.25 -19.47
C VAL A 23 -2.19 -9.84 -20.05
N PRO A 24 -3.29 -9.20 -20.51
CA PRO A 24 -3.20 -7.82 -20.95
C PRO A 24 -2.66 -7.02 -19.76
N GLU A 25 -1.59 -6.26 -20.00
CA GLU A 25 -1.06 -5.22 -19.13
C GLU A 25 -2.21 -4.28 -18.79
N ARG A 26 -3.01 -4.63 -17.79
CA ARG A 26 -3.99 -3.74 -17.19
C ARG A 26 -3.16 -2.70 -16.46
N LYS A 27 -2.80 -1.63 -17.18
CA LYS A 27 -2.26 -0.39 -16.63
C LYS A 27 -3.19 -0.03 -15.48
N ARG A 28 -2.78 -0.36 -14.24
CA ARG A 28 -3.52 0.02 -13.06
C ARG A 28 -3.42 1.52 -12.99
N GLU A 29 -4.51 2.20 -13.33
CA GLU A 29 -4.61 3.64 -13.21
C GLU A 29 -4.20 4.02 -11.79
N ARG A 30 -3.16 4.86 -11.70
CA ARG A 30 -2.65 5.32 -10.42
C ARG A 30 -3.73 6.24 -9.86
N LEU A 31 -4.42 5.80 -8.81
CA LEU A 31 -5.33 6.65 -8.04
C LEU A 31 -4.64 7.98 -7.72
N THR A 32 -5.32 9.09 -8.01
CA THR A 32 -4.87 10.43 -7.66
C THR A 32 -4.74 10.56 -6.14
N ASP A 33 -3.92 11.50 -5.67
CA ASP A 33 -3.69 11.65 -4.23
C ASP A 33 -4.96 12.05 -3.47
N GLU A 34 -5.82 12.86 -4.08
CA GLU A 34 -7.14 13.21 -3.55
C GLU A 34 -8.05 11.98 -3.39
N GLN A 35 -8.13 11.13 -4.42
CA GLN A 35 -8.92 9.89 -4.37
C GLN A 35 -8.40 8.93 -3.28
N ARG A 36 -7.09 8.94 -3.01
CA ARG A 36 -6.49 8.14 -1.93
C ARG A 36 -6.88 8.69 -0.57
N ILE A 37 -6.77 10.00 -0.37
CA ILE A 37 -7.16 10.70 0.86
C ILE A 37 -8.63 10.45 1.14
N GLU A 38 -9.50 10.59 0.13
CA GLU A 38 -10.92 10.35 0.26
C GLU A 38 -11.24 8.90 0.65
N ARG A 39 -10.65 7.93 -0.05
CA ARG A 39 -10.83 6.51 0.29
C ARG A 39 -10.35 6.20 1.70
N GLN A 40 -9.23 6.80 2.14
CA GLN A 40 -8.71 6.61 3.49
C GLN A 40 -9.64 7.24 4.54
N ALA A 41 -10.20 8.42 4.27
CA ALA A 41 -11.17 9.07 5.15
C ALA A 41 -12.44 8.25 5.29
N MET A 42 -13.02 7.77 4.18
CA MET A 42 -14.21 6.93 4.20
C MET A 42 -13.99 5.60 4.93
N ARG A 43 -12.81 4.98 4.75
CA ARG A 43 -12.45 3.76 5.50
C ARG A 43 -12.39 4.03 6.99
N MET A 44 -11.75 5.11 7.40
CA MET A 44 -11.67 5.46 8.82
C MET A 44 -13.06 5.78 9.39
N ASN A 45 -13.89 6.53 8.67
CA ASN A 45 -15.27 6.82 9.06
C ASN A 45 -16.05 5.54 9.40
N LYS A 46 -15.91 4.52 8.54
CA LYS A 46 -16.51 3.19 8.74
C LYS A 46 -15.88 2.41 9.91
N GLU A 47 -14.55 2.44 10.05
CA GLU A 47 -13.82 1.78 11.15
C GLU A 47 -14.19 2.35 12.55
N LEU A 48 -14.56 3.64 12.57
CA LEU A 48 -14.98 4.37 13.76
C LEU A 48 -16.48 4.26 14.05
N LEU A 49 -17.26 3.72 13.10
CA LEU A 49 -18.73 3.56 13.19
C LEU A 49 -19.43 4.90 13.51
N LEU A 50 -19.07 5.94 12.77
CA LEU A 50 -19.64 7.28 12.94
C LEU A 50 -21.04 7.37 12.34
N ASP A 51 -21.93 8.08 13.04
CA ASP A 51 -23.23 8.54 12.56
C ASP A 51 -23.07 9.67 11.53
N ASP A 52 -24.13 10.01 10.80
CA ASP A 52 -24.05 10.97 9.70
C ASP A 52 -23.67 12.38 10.19
N GLU A 53 -24.11 12.79 11.39
CA GLU A 53 -23.79 14.10 11.95
C GLU A 53 -22.31 14.21 12.36
N THR A 54 -21.78 13.21 13.06
CA THR A 54 -20.36 13.20 13.43
C THR A 54 -19.46 12.97 12.21
N SER A 55 -19.90 12.16 11.24
CA SER A 55 -19.21 11.94 9.96
C SER A 55 -19.03 13.24 9.19
N ALA A 56 -20.06 14.08 9.12
CA ALA A 56 -20.00 15.38 8.43
C ALA A 56 -18.94 16.32 9.01
N LYS A 57 -18.70 16.27 10.32
CA LYS A 57 -17.63 17.04 11.01
C LYS A 57 -16.27 16.34 10.91
N PHE A 58 -16.25 15.02 11.00
CA PHE A 58 -15.04 14.21 11.03
C PHE A 58 -14.33 14.16 9.68
N LEU A 59 -15.06 13.91 8.58
CA LEU A 59 -14.49 13.73 7.25
C LEU A 59 -13.62 14.91 6.78
N PRO A 60 -14.08 16.18 6.81
CA PRO A 60 -13.24 17.31 6.40
C PRO A 60 -12.01 17.45 7.30
N LEU A 61 -12.17 17.33 8.62
CA LEU A 61 -11.08 17.43 9.59
C LEU A 61 -10.02 16.33 9.39
N TYR A 62 -10.46 15.11 9.10
CA TYR A 62 -9.56 13.98 8.87
C TYR A 62 -8.85 14.08 7.52
N LYS A 63 -9.51 14.61 6.47
CA LYS A 63 -8.85 14.91 5.19
C LYS A 63 -7.73 15.96 5.38
N GLU A 64 -8.00 17.03 6.12
CA GLU A 64 -7.02 18.07 6.50
C GLU A 64 -5.83 17.45 7.25
N TYR A 65 -6.09 16.58 8.24
CA TYR A 65 -5.05 15.86 8.96
C TYR A 65 -4.17 14.98 8.04
N LEU A 66 -4.77 14.27 7.08
CA LEU A 66 -4.01 13.44 6.13
C LEU A 66 -3.12 14.27 5.21
N GLN A 67 -3.58 15.45 4.80
CA GLN A 67 -2.79 16.40 4.01
C GLN A 67 -1.63 16.96 4.83
N ALA A 68 -1.88 17.44 6.05
CA ALA A 68 -0.82 17.92 6.95
C ALA A 68 0.23 16.84 7.24
N LEU A 69 -0.18 15.57 7.42
CA LEU A 69 0.74 14.44 7.56
C LEU A 69 1.55 14.14 6.29
N ALA A 70 1.01 14.42 5.11
CA ALA A 70 1.71 14.26 3.85
C ALA A 70 2.77 15.35 3.67
N GLU A 71 2.44 16.59 4.03
CA GLU A 71 3.36 17.75 4.02
C GLU A 71 4.51 17.60 5.01
N CYS A 72 4.32 16.87 6.12
CA CYS A 72 5.40 16.53 7.05
C CYS A 72 6.48 15.63 6.43
N ARG A 73 6.20 14.95 5.31
CA ARG A 73 7.17 14.04 4.67
C ARG A 73 8.22 14.87 3.94
N PRO A 74 9.51 14.49 4.03
CA PRO A 74 10.52 15.13 3.20
C PRO A 74 10.15 14.89 1.73
N ALA A 75 10.35 15.91 0.90
CA ALA A 75 10.18 15.79 -0.54
C ALA A 75 10.92 14.52 -1.01
N ALA A 76 10.21 13.63 -1.69
CA ALA A 76 10.86 12.44 -2.22
C ALA A 76 11.85 12.92 -3.27
N PRO A 77 13.17 12.67 -3.12
CA PRO A 77 14.08 12.93 -4.23
C PRO A 77 13.62 12.10 -5.41
N ASP A 78 13.70 12.68 -6.61
CA ASP A 78 13.36 12.00 -7.84
C ASP A 78 14.01 10.62 -7.86
N SER A 79 13.20 9.59 -8.09
CA SER A 79 13.66 8.20 -8.02
C SER A 79 14.81 7.90 -8.97
N ALA A 80 15.01 8.75 -9.98
CA ALA A 80 16.10 8.68 -10.95
C ALA A 80 17.44 9.24 -10.42
N SER A 81 17.43 10.13 -9.43
CA SER A 81 18.64 10.78 -8.90
C SER A 81 18.98 10.40 -7.46
N ARG A 82 18.20 9.49 -6.83
CA ARG A 82 18.49 9.07 -5.45
C ARG A 82 19.80 8.26 -5.42
N PRO A 83 20.90 8.77 -4.81
CA PRO A 83 22.13 8.01 -4.70
C PRO A 83 21.89 6.71 -3.93
N ARG A 84 22.63 5.66 -4.26
CA ARG A 84 22.55 4.41 -3.49
C ARG A 84 22.99 4.73 -2.07
N LYS A 85 22.40 4.07 -1.07
CA LYS A 85 22.78 4.28 0.34
C LYS A 85 24.28 4.07 0.59
N SER A 86 24.94 3.27 -0.24
CA SER A 86 26.37 2.98 -0.22
C SER A 86 27.25 4.08 -0.81
N GLU A 87 26.67 5.11 -1.42
CA GLU A 87 27.37 6.22 -2.11
C GLU A 87 27.32 7.53 -1.31
N LEU A 88 26.57 7.56 -0.19
CA LEU A 88 26.43 8.75 0.64
C LEU A 88 27.65 8.91 1.56
N THR A 89 28.14 10.14 1.71
CA THR A 89 29.18 10.47 2.69
C THR A 89 28.60 10.53 4.11
N ASP A 90 29.47 10.49 5.13
CA ASP A 90 29.04 10.59 6.53
C ASP A 90 28.32 11.92 6.82
N GLU A 91 28.76 13.02 6.21
CA GLU A 91 28.12 14.33 6.33
C GLU A 91 26.71 14.35 5.70
N GLU A 92 26.55 13.75 4.52
CA GLU A 92 25.24 13.61 3.87
C GLU A 92 24.30 12.70 4.67
N LEU A 93 24.85 11.66 5.31
CA LEU A 93 24.10 10.77 6.18
C LEU A 93 23.63 11.52 7.43
N ASP A 94 24.48 12.34 8.06
CA ASP A 94 24.13 13.16 9.21
C ASP A 94 23.03 14.17 8.87
N GLN A 95 23.17 14.94 7.79
CA GLN A 95 22.13 15.86 7.32
C GLN A 95 20.79 15.15 7.07
N ARG A 96 20.84 13.95 6.47
CA ARG A 96 19.64 13.14 6.24
C ARG A 96 19.01 12.67 7.56
N MET A 97 19.82 12.28 8.55
CA MET A 97 19.34 11.89 9.86
C MET A 97 18.69 13.05 10.59
N GLN A 98 19.31 14.23 10.59
CA GLN A 98 18.76 15.45 11.17
C GLN A 98 17.43 15.84 10.51
N ALA A 99 17.36 15.84 9.17
CA ALA A 99 16.13 16.09 8.45
C ALA A 99 15.03 15.07 8.81
N CYS A 100 15.39 13.80 9.00
CA CYS A 100 14.44 12.78 9.44
C CYS A 100 13.90 13.06 10.86
N PHE A 101 14.74 13.53 11.78
CA PHE A 101 14.31 13.91 13.13
C PHE A 101 13.38 15.12 13.11
N GLU A 102 13.70 16.15 12.32
CA GLU A 102 12.82 17.32 12.17
C GLU A 102 11.46 16.95 11.56
N CYS A 103 11.43 16.08 10.55
CA CYS A 103 10.19 15.53 10.01
C CYS A 103 9.40 14.73 11.07
N GLN A 104 10.08 14.00 11.96
CA GLN A 104 9.42 13.27 13.04
C GLN A 104 8.81 14.23 14.08
N LYS A 105 9.54 15.28 14.48
CA LYS A 105 9.04 16.32 15.39
C LYS A 105 7.79 17.00 14.84
N LYS A 106 7.86 17.52 13.62
CA LYS A 106 6.72 18.14 12.92
C LYS A 106 5.50 17.21 12.84
N ARG A 107 5.75 15.92 12.61
CA ARG A 107 4.68 14.91 12.56
C ARG A 107 4.05 14.68 13.93
N VAL A 108 4.84 14.69 15.01
CA VAL A 108 4.31 14.58 16.38
C VAL A 108 3.49 15.82 16.74
N GLU A 109 4.02 17.02 16.50
CA GLU A 109 3.30 18.30 16.73
C GLU A 109 1.97 18.35 15.96
N THR A 110 1.98 17.90 14.71
CA THR A 110 0.77 17.78 13.90
C THR A 110 -0.22 16.81 14.55
N LYS A 111 0.24 15.63 14.97
CA LYS A 111 -0.63 14.66 15.67
C LYS A 111 -1.23 15.24 16.95
N GLU A 112 -0.45 15.95 17.76
CA GLU A 112 -0.94 16.59 18.99
C GLU A 112 -2.00 17.66 18.69
N THR A 113 -1.74 18.50 17.69
CA THR A 113 -2.69 19.52 17.22
C THR A 113 -4.02 18.90 16.80
N TYR A 114 -3.99 17.87 15.96
CA TYR A 114 -5.22 17.21 15.51
C TYR A 114 -5.84 16.30 16.57
N TYR A 115 -5.08 15.75 17.51
CA TYR A 115 -5.62 15.03 18.66
C TYR A 115 -6.55 15.93 19.49
N ALA A 116 -6.15 17.18 19.75
CA ALA A 116 -7.00 18.16 20.43
C ALA A 116 -8.28 18.49 19.65
N LYS A 117 -8.21 18.55 18.31
CA LYS A 117 -9.38 18.74 17.43
C LYS A 117 -10.31 17.52 17.45
N PHE A 118 -9.78 16.30 17.31
CA PHE A 118 -10.58 15.07 17.30
C PHE A 118 -11.28 14.79 18.63
N LYS A 119 -10.62 15.07 19.76
CA LYS A 119 -11.22 14.89 21.09
C LYS A 119 -12.49 15.71 21.32
N LYS A 120 -12.70 16.79 20.56
CA LYS A 120 -13.92 17.62 20.65
C LYS A 120 -15.12 17.01 19.95
N ILE A 121 -14.90 16.10 18.99
CA ILE A 121 -15.96 15.55 18.13
C ILE A 121 -16.12 14.03 18.25
N LEU A 122 -15.15 13.34 18.85
CA LEU A 122 -15.11 11.87 18.97
C LEU A 122 -14.92 11.42 20.42
N THR A 123 -15.33 10.18 20.70
CA THR A 123 -15.04 9.51 21.97
C THR A 123 -13.55 9.13 22.07
N MET A 124 -13.00 9.01 23.27
CA MET A 124 -11.58 8.66 23.47
C MET A 124 -11.18 7.33 22.82
N ARG A 125 -12.09 6.34 22.77
CA ARG A 125 -11.85 5.06 22.06
C ARG A 125 -11.73 5.22 20.55
N GLN A 126 -12.52 6.13 19.97
CA GLN A 126 -12.42 6.44 18.55
C GLN A 126 -11.16 7.23 18.24
N VAL A 127 -10.78 8.18 19.10
CA VAL A 127 -9.52 8.91 18.98
C VAL A 127 -8.33 7.96 19.05
N GLU A 128 -8.31 7.03 20.00
CA GLU A 128 -7.27 6.00 20.10
C GLU A 128 -7.10 5.21 18.79
N LYS A 129 -8.21 4.76 18.18
CA LYS A 129 -8.19 4.06 16.89
C LYS A 129 -7.56 4.86 15.76
N ILE A 130 -7.70 6.20 15.75
CA ILE A 130 -7.10 7.05 14.72
C ILE A 130 -5.57 7.04 14.79
N PHE A 131 -5.03 7.04 16.01
CA PHE A 131 -3.58 7.12 16.25
C PHE A 131 -2.92 5.75 16.44
N ALA A 132 -3.71 4.69 16.64
CA ALA A 132 -3.21 3.34 16.76
C ALA A 132 -2.36 2.94 15.52
N PRO A 133 -1.22 2.27 15.73
CA PRO A 133 -0.45 1.74 14.62
C PRO A 133 -1.31 0.74 13.85
N ARG A 134 -1.48 0.96 12.54
CA ARG A 134 -2.19 -0.02 11.71
C ARG A 134 -1.39 -1.34 11.73
N PRO A 135 -2.07 -2.49 11.95
CA PRO A 135 -1.40 -3.77 11.92
C PRO A 135 -0.69 -3.91 10.57
N LYS A 136 0.61 -4.21 10.61
CA LYS A 136 1.36 -4.55 9.40
C LYS A 136 0.81 -5.88 8.90
N HIS A 137 -0.10 -5.85 7.93
CA HIS A 137 -0.48 -7.08 7.26
C HIS A 137 0.80 -7.68 6.64
N PRO A 138 1.11 -8.95 6.91
CA PRO A 138 2.24 -9.59 6.26
C PRO A 138 2.04 -9.44 4.76
N ARG A 139 3.08 -8.93 4.06
CA ARG A 139 3.05 -8.89 2.60
C ARG A 139 2.80 -10.32 2.14
N ARG A 140 1.65 -10.59 1.51
CA ARG A 140 1.46 -11.82 0.75
C ARG A 140 2.53 -11.80 -0.33
N THR A 141 3.58 -12.59 -0.17
CA THR A 141 4.56 -12.82 -1.22
C THR A 141 3.79 -13.42 -2.40
N PRO A 142 3.71 -12.74 -3.54
CA PRO A 142 3.10 -13.33 -4.73
C PRO A 142 3.88 -14.61 -5.05
N GLY A 143 3.20 -15.76 -5.10
CA GLY A 143 3.81 -17.05 -5.47
C GLY A 143 3.92 -18.10 -4.36
N LYS A 144 3.82 -17.75 -3.07
CA LYS A 144 3.73 -18.75 -1.99
C LYS A 144 2.27 -19.09 -1.69
N LYS A 145 1.57 -19.75 -2.62
CA LYS A 145 0.44 -20.60 -2.22
C LYS A 145 1.07 -21.89 -1.71
N ALA A 146 0.93 -22.21 -0.42
CA ALA A 146 1.18 -23.57 0.02
C ALA A 146 0.26 -24.49 -0.83
N PRO A 147 0.78 -25.56 -1.43
CA PRO A 147 -0.06 -26.48 -2.18
C PRO A 147 -1.17 -26.97 -1.25
N ALA A 148 -2.42 -26.95 -1.73
CA ALA A 148 -3.55 -27.43 -0.96
C ALA A 148 -3.26 -28.90 -0.56
N GLY A 149 -3.13 -29.14 0.75
CA GLY A 149 -2.80 -30.46 1.30
C GLY A 149 -1.36 -30.64 1.81
N ALA A 150 -0.49 -29.63 1.75
CA ALA A 150 0.81 -29.74 2.41
C ALA A 150 0.65 -29.72 3.95
N PRO A 151 1.25 -30.69 4.68
CA PRO A 151 1.25 -30.66 6.14
C PRO A 151 1.94 -29.38 6.62
N LEU A 152 1.37 -28.78 7.68
CA LEU A 152 1.95 -27.59 8.29
C LEU A 152 3.40 -27.89 8.70
N PRO A 153 4.34 -26.96 8.45
CA PRO A 153 5.74 -27.21 8.74
C PRO A 153 5.95 -27.40 10.25
N PRO A 154 6.87 -28.29 10.69
CA PRO A 154 6.97 -28.73 12.09
C PRO A 154 7.16 -27.62 13.13
N HIS A 155 7.82 -26.53 12.75
CA HIS A 155 8.03 -25.36 13.63
C HIS A 155 6.73 -24.58 13.95
N LEU A 156 5.63 -24.86 13.24
CA LEU A 156 4.29 -24.34 13.52
C LEU A 156 3.38 -25.37 14.21
N LEU A 157 3.88 -26.60 14.43
CA LEU A 157 3.16 -27.70 15.08
C LEU A 157 3.47 -27.84 16.56
N VAL A 158 4.40 -27.03 17.10
CA VAL A 158 4.72 -27.03 18.53
C VAL A 158 3.95 -25.88 19.19
N ARG A 159 3.04 -26.25 20.09
CA ARG A 159 2.23 -25.36 20.92
C ARG A 159 2.95 -25.08 22.23
#